data_AF-A0A519DWN2-F1
#
_entry.id   AF-A0A519DWN2-F1
#
_cell.length_a   1.000
_cell.length_b   1.000
_cell.length_c   1.000
_cell.angle_alpha   90.00
_cell.angle_beta   90.00
_cell.angle_gamma   90.00
#
_symmetry.space_group_name_H-M   'P 1'
#
loop_
_entity.id
_entity.type
_entity.pdbx_description
1 polymer ?
#
loop_
_entity_poly.entity_id
_entity_poly.type
_entity_poly.pdbx_seq_one_letter_code
_entity_poly.pdbx_strand_id
1 'polypeptide(L)'
;MIIDAHLHCTGRETTDDVLRTLDEAGVEVGVLLAPFLGHGYTLDDAASLRRGNAHLSRLVRDHPDRLIGLAVVDPRSPEAPADLRHAIEDLGLRGAKMVPTGWYPHEARVQPVFAVADTLALPLLFHSGIFIDGRSGRFCRPTYFEALRDHPRTRVTLAHMGWPWTDEALAVALIDRIHGVPHAQAQFRLDISFGPPPPYRLEVLSRMLAVLGAGSLQFGSDCFLPCSGAEVRERLQWVADLMDQLALGEADRRQIWSGTAAAWLGLAESAHPATSLQPLQPLQPLQPLQPPLPPHHPLRSSVPLEAGDGRWRPVCC
;
A
#
# COMPACT_ATOMS: atom_id res chain seq x y z
N MET A 1 -0.79 -18.84 3.42
CA MET A 1 -1.32 -17.65 2.75
C MET A 1 -0.43 -16.45 3.00
N ILE A 2 0.19 -15.99 1.93
CA ILE A 2 0.95 -14.78 1.76
C ILE A 2 0.27 -14.00 0.64
N ILE A 3 0.05 -12.72 0.90
CA ILE A 3 -0.43 -11.75 -0.09
C ILE A 3 0.72 -10.78 -0.33
N ASP A 4 1.24 -10.75 -1.55
CA ASP A 4 2.14 -9.68 -1.97
C ASP A 4 1.28 -8.49 -2.40
N ALA A 5 1.18 -7.48 -1.54
CA ALA A 5 0.29 -6.35 -1.75
C ALA A 5 0.83 -5.28 -2.71
N HIS A 6 2.03 -5.47 -3.29
CA HIS A 6 2.69 -4.44 -4.08
C HIS A 6 3.64 -5.04 -5.13
N LEU A 7 3.12 -5.30 -6.34
CA LEU A 7 3.89 -5.75 -7.50
C LEU A 7 3.67 -4.84 -8.71
N HIS A 8 4.76 -4.32 -9.28
CA HIS A 8 4.72 -3.45 -10.44
C HIS A 8 4.68 -4.23 -11.76
N CYS A 9 3.68 -4.00 -12.59
CA CYS A 9 3.67 -4.45 -13.98
C CYS A 9 4.57 -3.58 -14.85
N THR A 10 5.24 -4.15 -15.86
CA THR A 10 5.93 -3.38 -16.91
C THR A 10 5.21 -3.42 -18.26
N GLY A 11 4.18 -4.26 -18.39
CA GLY A 11 3.42 -4.46 -19.63
C GLY A 11 4.05 -5.48 -20.57
N ARG A 12 5.07 -6.21 -20.12
CA ARG A 12 5.78 -7.24 -20.90
C ARG A 12 5.47 -8.66 -20.42
N GLU A 13 5.02 -8.78 -19.19
CA GLU A 13 4.61 -10.01 -18.54
C GLU A 13 3.32 -10.60 -19.14
N THR A 14 3.23 -11.93 -19.13
CA THR A 14 1.99 -12.67 -19.36
C THR A 14 1.40 -13.15 -18.03
N THR A 15 0.11 -13.51 -18.02
CA THR A 15 -0.54 -14.11 -16.84
C THR A 15 0.23 -15.33 -16.31
N ASP A 16 0.68 -16.22 -17.20
CA ASP A 16 1.45 -17.41 -16.84
C ASP A 16 2.81 -17.08 -16.22
N ASP A 17 3.48 -16.02 -16.70
CA ASP A 17 4.73 -15.56 -16.10
C ASP A 17 4.50 -15.11 -14.67
N VAL A 18 3.45 -14.31 -14.43
CA VAL A 18 3.13 -13.81 -13.09
C VAL A 18 2.78 -14.95 -12.15
N LEU A 19 1.87 -15.85 -12.56
CA LEU A 19 1.49 -17.00 -11.74
C LEU A 19 2.68 -17.89 -11.39
N ARG A 20 3.55 -18.17 -12.37
CA ARG A 20 4.78 -18.93 -12.14
C ARG A 20 5.72 -18.24 -11.15
N THR A 21 5.92 -16.94 -11.27
CA THR A 21 6.71 -16.15 -10.31
C THR A 21 6.13 -16.24 -8.89
N LEU A 22 4.81 -16.12 -8.75
CA LEU A 22 4.12 -16.24 -7.46
C LEU A 22 4.24 -17.66 -6.88
N ASP A 23 4.01 -18.69 -7.69
CA ASP A 23 4.08 -20.10 -7.28
C ASP A 23 5.50 -20.48 -6.84
N GLU A 24 6.52 -20.10 -7.64
CA GLU A 24 7.91 -20.27 -7.26
C GLU A 24 8.20 -19.55 -5.92
N ALA A 25 7.64 -18.36 -5.72
CA ALA A 25 7.86 -17.59 -4.50
C ALA A 25 7.08 -18.08 -3.27
N GLY A 26 6.12 -18.98 -3.43
CA GLY A 26 5.20 -19.38 -2.37
C GLY A 26 4.19 -18.29 -1.98
N VAL A 27 3.82 -17.44 -2.94
CA VAL A 27 2.83 -16.35 -2.77
C VAL A 27 1.49 -16.78 -3.34
N GLU A 28 0.45 -16.79 -2.49
CA GLU A 28 -0.89 -17.20 -2.91
C GLU A 28 -1.65 -16.09 -3.63
N VAL A 29 -1.47 -14.81 -3.28
CA VAL A 29 -2.17 -13.70 -3.96
C VAL A 29 -1.20 -12.57 -4.29
N GLY A 30 -1.19 -12.12 -5.55
CA GLY A 30 -0.42 -10.96 -6.00
C GLY A 30 -1.33 -9.77 -6.31
N VAL A 31 -1.01 -8.61 -5.72
CA VAL A 31 -1.65 -7.34 -6.05
C VAL A 31 -0.79 -6.60 -7.07
N LEU A 32 -1.30 -6.53 -8.28
CA LEU A 32 -0.60 -6.05 -9.46
C LEU A 32 -1.00 -4.60 -9.78
N LEU A 33 -0.01 -3.75 -10.03
CA LEU A 33 -0.19 -2.32 -10.27
C LEU A 33 -0.05 -2.05 -11.77
N ALA A 34 -1.01 -1.34 -12.37
CA ALA A 34 -1.04 -1.15 -13.82
C ALA A 34 0.25 -0.50 -14.37
N PRO A 35 0.75 -0.97 -15.52
CA PRO A 35 2.00 -0.45 -16.10
C PRO A 35 1.78 0.89 -16.78
N PHE A 36 2.87 1.65 -16.92
CA PHE A 36 2.95 2.77 -17.86
C PHE A 36 3.45 2.24 -19.20
N LEU A 37 2.60 2.27 -20.24
CA LEU A 37 2.94 1.77 -21.58
C LEU A 37 3.48 2.86 -22.53
N GLY A 38 3.76 4.04 -21.98
CA GLY A 38 4.32 5.18 -22.71
C GLY A 38 5.82 5.28 -22.52
N HIS A 39 6.43 6.34 -23.04
CA HIS A 39 7.84 6.61 -22.80
C HIS A 39 8.05 7.18 -21.40
N GLY A 40 8.72 6.40 -20.54
CA GLY A 40 9.07 6.79 -19.18
C GLY A 40 7.90 6.67 -18.20
N TYR A 41 8.19 6.98 -16.94
CA TYR A 41 7.22 6.96 -15.85
C TYR A 41 6.49 8.31 -15.79
N THR A 42 5.47 8.49 -16.63
CA THR A 42 4.71 9.75 -16.70
C THR A 42 3.20 9.53 -16.59
N LEU A 43 2.54 10.41 -15.84
CA LEU A 43 1.09 10.50 -15.74
C LEU A 43 0.46 11.37 -16.84
N ASP A 44 1.27 12.10 -17.63
CA ASP A 44 0.78 13.08 -18.60
C ASP A 44 0.20 12.44 -19.88
N ASP A 45 0.27 11.12 -20.05
CA ASP A 45 -0.30 10.37 -21.16
C ASP A 45 -1.52 9.55 -20.73
N ALA A 46 -2.69 10.19 -20.69
CA ALA A 46 -3.95 9.54 -20.31
C ALA A 46 -4.30 8.33 -21.20
N ALA A 47 -3.93 8.35 -22.48
CA ALA A 47 -4.18 7.20 -23.36
C ALA A 47 -3.31 6.01 -22.99
N SER A 48 -2.05 6.24 -22.60
CA SER A 48 -1.18 5.20 -22.03
C SER A 48 -1.75 4.62 -20.74
N LEU A 49 -2.23 5.46 -19.81
CA LEU A 49 -2.85 4.98 -18.56
C LEU A 49 -4.06 4.07 -18.83
N ARG A 50 -4.94 4.46 -19.74
CA ARG A 50 -6.08 3.63 -20.16
C ARG A 50 -5.64 2.29 -20.76
N ARG A 51 -4.63 2.30 -21.64
CA ARG A 51 -4.07 1.06 -22.22
C ARG A 51 -3.41 0.18 -21.14
N GLY A 52 -2.74 0.78 -20.17
CA GLY A 52 -2.15 0.11 -19.02
C GLY A 52 -3.21 -0.60 -18.17
N ASN A 53 -4.29 0.10 -17.81
CA ASN A 53 -5.41 -0.48 -17.07
C ASN A 53 -6.10 -1.61 -17.85
N ALA A 54 -6.29 -1.43 -19.17
CA ALA A 54 -6.85 -2.49 -20.03
C ALA A 54 -5.92 -3.70 -20.17
N HIS A 55 -4.60 -3.49 -20.21
CA HIS A 55 -3.61 -4.56 -20.17
C HIS A 55 -3.68 -5.33 -18.86
N LEU A 56 -3.65 -4.63 -17.73
CA LEU A 56 -3.75 -5.25 -16.41
C LEU A 56 -5.05 -6.04 -16.25
N SER A 57 -6.17 -5.49 -16.72
CA SER A 57 -7.47 -6.18 -16.71
C SER A 57 -7.39 -7.53 -17.43
N ARG A 58 -6.77 -7.59 -18.62
CA ARG A 58 -6.58 -8.86 -19.33
C ARG A 58 -5.71 -9.83 -18.56
N LEU A 59 -4.68 -9.33 -17.88
CA LEU A 59 -3.74 -10.16 -17.14
C LEU A 59 -4.40 -10.84 -15.93
N VAL A 60 -5.32 -10.16 -15.24
CA VAL A 60 -5.92 -10.65 -13.98
C VAL A 60 -7.29 -11.32 -14.13
N ARG A 61 -8.01 -11.08 -15.24
CA ARG A 61 -9.44 -11.42 -15.39
C ARG A 61 -9.79 -12.88 -15.12
N ASP A 62 -8.95 -13.81 -15.56
CA ASP A 62 -9.23 -15.24 -15.50
C ASP A 62 -8.73 -15.90 -14.20
N HIS A 63 -8.06 -15.14 -13.33
CA HIS A 63 -7.51 -15.61 -12.05
C HIS A 63 -7.80 -14.64 -10.88
N PRO A 64 -9.06 -14.21 -10.66
CA PRO A 64 -9.39 -13.20 -9.66
C PRO A 64 -9.19 -13.66 -8.20
N ASP A 65 -8.98 -14.95 -7.98
CA ASP A 65 -8.62 -15.57 -6.70
C ASP A 65 -7.12 -15.49 -6.39
N ARG A 66 -6.28 -15.33 -7.42
CA ARG A 66 -4.81 -15.25 -7.32
C ARG A 66 -4.26 -13.86 -7.63
N LEU A 67 -4.88 -13.13 -8.55
CA LEU A 67 -4.37 -11.88 -9.11
C LEU A 67 -5.39 -10.76 -8.93
N ILE A 68 -4.96 -9.68 -8.28
CA ILE A 68 -5.81 -8.51 -8.00
C ILE A 68 -5.17 -7.29 -8.65
N GLY A 69 -5.88 -6.66 -9.60
CA GLY A 69 -5.36 -5.50 -10.31
C GLY A 69 -5.77 -4.17 -9.66
N LEU A 70 -4.82 -3.25 -9.49
CA LEU A 70 -5.05 -1.86 -9.12
C LEU A 70 -4.80 -0.93 -10.32
N ALA A 71 -5.80 -0.13 -10.65
CA ALA A 71 -5.74 0.85 -11.72
C ALA A 71 -4.75 1.98 -11.41
N VAL A 72 -4.19 2.60 -12.43
CA VAL A 72 -3.48 3.88 -12.33
C VAL A 72 -4.28 4.94 -13.06
N VAL A 73 -4.47 6.08 -12.42
CA VAL A 73 -5.09 7.29 -12.98
C VAL A 73 -4.25 8.50 -12.59
N ASP A 74 -4.35 9.58 -13.35
CA ASP A 74 -3.77 10.87 -13.00
C ASP A 74 -4.85 11.80 -12.42
N PRO A 75 -4.88 12.05 -11.10
CA PRO A 75 -5.93 12.88 -10.49
C PRO A 75 -5.90 14.35 -10.91
N ARG A 76 -4.88 14.80 -11.66
CA ARG A 76 -4.86 16.15 -12.25
C ARG A 76 -5.78 16.25 -13.46
N SER A 77 -6.11 15.14 -14.10
CA SER A 77 -6.97 15.08 -15.28
C SER A 77 -8.44 15.22 -14.89
N PRO A 78 -9.21 16.12 -15.54
CA PRO A 78 -10.67 16.19 -15.38
C PRO A 78 -11.41 14.89 -15.69
N GLU A 79 -10.83 14.03 -16.54
CA GLU A 79 -11.41 12.74 -16.93
C GLU A 79 -11.10 11.61 -15.93
N ALA A 80 -10.18 11.83 -14.99
CA ALA A 80 -9.73 10.79 -14.06
C ALA A 80 -10.85 10.15 -13.21
N PRO A 81 -11.90 10.87 -12.77
CA PRO A 81 -13.03 10.24 -12.10
C PRO A 81 -13.78 9.24 -12.99
N ALA A 82 -13.96 9.56 -14.27
CA ALA A 82 -14.60 8.69 -15.24
C ALA A 82 -13.69 7.50 -15.58
N ASP A 83 -12.39 7.74 -15.78
CA ASP A 83 -11.41 6.68 -16.06
C ASP A 83 -11.29 5.70 -14.88
N LEU A 84 -11.32 6.20 -13.64
CA LEU A 84 -11.31 5.35 -12.44
C LEU A 84 -12.58 4.50 -12.38
N ARG A 85 -13.76 5.10 -12.59
CA ARG A 85 -15.03 4.37 -12.60
C ARG A 85 -15.02 3.26 -13.65
N HIS A 86 -14.60 3.57 -14.87
CA HIS A 86 -14.48 2.61 -15.97
C HIS A 86 -13.53 1.45 -15.60
N ALA A 87 -12.38 1.77 -15.00
CA ALA A 87 -11.41 0.77 -14.57
C ALA A 87 -11.99 -0.22 -13.53
N ILE A 88 -12.86 0.25 -12.64
CA ILE A 88 -13.49 -0.61 -11.63
C ILE A 88 -14.69 -1.38 -12.22
N GLU A 89 -15.64 -0.66 -12.83
CA GLU A 89 -16.94 -1.22 -13.22
C GLU A 89 -16.87 -2.05 -14.50
N ASP A 90 -16.09 -1.63 -15.50
CA ASP A 90 -16.03 -2.29 -16.81
C ASP A 90 -14.80 -3.20 -16.96
N LEU A 91 -13.66 -2.80 -16.40
CA LEU A 91 -12.41 -3.57 -16.50
C LEU A 91 -12.23 -4.57 -15.35
N GLY A 92 -13.04 -4.48 -14.30
CA GLY A 92 -13.00 -5.40 -13.15
C GLY A 92 -11.76 -5.24 -12.26
N LEU A 93 -11.02 -4.13 -12.37
CA LEU A 93 -9.95 -3.81 -11.43
C LEU A 93 -10.55 -3.49 -10.06
N ARG A 94 -9.78 -3.72 -8.99
CA ARG A 94 -10.33 -3.78 -7.62
C ARG A 94 -9.97 -2.59 -6.75
N GLY A 95 -9.19 -1.65 -7.25
CA GLY A 95 -8.80 -0.43 -6.57
C GLY A 95 -7.84 0.39 -7.42
N ALA A 96 -7.07 1.28 -6.78
CA ALA A 96 -6.12 2.14 -7.50
C ALA A 96 -4.78 2.31 -6.79
N LYS A 97 -3.71 2.42 -7.58
CA LYS A 97 -2.40 2.92 -7.18
C LYS A 97 -2.25 4.33 -7.69
N MET A 98 -1.83 5.23 -6.82
CA MET A 98 -1.51 6.61 -7.20
C MET A 98 -0.13 7.00 -6.70
N VAL A 99 0.58 7.76 -7.52
CA VAL A 99 1.89 8.32 -7.20
C VAL A 99 1.78 9.83 -7.34
N PRO A 100 1.75 10.58 -6.23
CA PRO A 100 1.72 12.04 -6.29
C PRO A 100 2.95 12.61 -7.00
N THR A 101 2.78 13.08 -8.23
CA THR A 101 3.82 13.77 -9.02
C THR A 101 3.22 15.04 -9.64
N GLY A 102 3.53 16.19 -9.04
CA GLY A 102 2.97 17.49 -9.50
C GLY A 102 1.57 17.81 -8.97
N TRP A 103 1.11 17.10 -7.93
CA TRP A 103 -0.15 17.37 -7.23
C TRP A 103 -0.07 16.94 -5.76
N TYR A 104 -0.80 17.64 -4.89
CA TYR A 104 -1.02 17.27 -3.51
C TYR A 104 -2.44 16.69 -3.31
N PRO A 105 -2.61 15.69 -2.42
CA PRO A 105 -3.92 15.09 -2.13
C PRO A 105 -5.03 16.10 -1.78
N HIS A 106 -4.72 17.20 -1.08
CA HIS A 106 -5.72 18.20 -0.67
C HIS A 106 -6.14 19.18 -1.78
N GLU A 107 -5.56 19.11 -2.98
CA GLU A 107 -5.90 20.02 -4.07
C GLU A 107 -7.33 19.77 -4.59
N ALA A 108 -8.10 20.83 -4.80
CA ALA A 108 -9.49 20.74 -5.26
C ALA A 108 -9.67 19.96 -6.57
N ARG A 109 -8.68 19.98 -7.48
CA ARG A 109 -8.72 19.22 -8.74
C ARG A 109 -8.57 17.69 -8.55
N VAL A 110 -7.98 17.26 -7.44
CA VAL A 110 -7.74 15.85 -7.10
C VAL A 110 -8.95 15.22 -6.41
N GLN A 111 -9.66 16.01 -5.60
CA GLN A 111 -10.80 15.58 -4.79
C GLN A 111 -11.89 14.81 -5.55
N PRO A 112 -12.25 15.13 -6.80
CA PRO A 112 -13.25 14.36 -7.56
C PRO A 112 -12.88 12.88 -7.74
N VAL A 113 -11.59 12.54 -7.86
CA VAL A 113 -11.15 11.14 -7.96
C VAL A 113 -11.33 10.43 -6.62
N PHE A 114 -11.01 11.10 -5.51
CA PHE A 114 -11.22 10.55 -4.17
C PHE A 114 -12.70 10.36 -3.85
N ALA A 115 -13.58 11.26 -4.30
CA ALA A 115 -15.02 11.11 -4.15
C ALA A 115 -15.57 9.87 -4.89
N VAL A 116 -15.04 9.56 -6.08
CA VAL A 116 -15.36 8.31 -6.78
C VAL A 116 -14.85 7.10 -6.01
N ALA A 117 -13.61 7.16 -5.51
CA ALA A 117 -13.05 6.09 -4.69
C ALA A 117 -13.83 5.84 -3.39
N ASP A 118 -14.33 6.89 -2.75
CA ASP A 118 -15.18 6.81 -1.55
C ASP A 118 -16.53 6.14 -1.85
N THR A 119 -17.20 6.61 -2.91
CA THR A 119 -18.48 6.05 -3.36
C THR A 119 -18.36 4.53 -3.57
N LEU A 120 -17.29 4.11 -4.23
CA LEU A 120 -16.99 2.72 -4.54
C LEU A 120 -16.28 1.95 -3.40
N ALA A 121 -15.99 2.62 -2.27
CA ALA A 121 -15.26 2.07 -1.12
C ALA A 121 -13.97 1.32 -1.53
N LEU A 122 -13.14 1.97 -2.35
CA LEU A 122 -11.99 1.34 -2.97
C LEU A 122 -10.79 1.19 -2.01
N PRO A 123 -10.03 0.09 -2.16
CA PRO A 123 -8.65 0.06 -1.71
C PRO A 123 -7.79 1.00 -2.57
N LEU A 124 -7.06 1.90 -1.90
CA LEU A 124 -6.12 2.82 -2.51
C LEU A 124 -4.71 2.54 -1.97
N LEU A 125 -3.75 2.40 -2.87
CA LEU A 125 -2.33 2.34 -2.54
C LEU A 125 -1.67 3.64 -3.00
N PHE A 126 -1.04 4.38 -2.09
CA PHE A 126 -0.26 5.55 -2.45
C PHE A 126 1.22 5.24 -2.31
N HIS A 127 2.01 5.70 -3.28
CA HIS A 127 3.43 5.87 -3.02
C HIS A 127 3.60 6.97 -1.94
N SER A 128 4.37 6.67 -0.90
CA SER A 128 4.64 7.58 0.22
C SER A 128 6.13 7.56 0.53
N GLY A 129 6.72 8.74 0.74
CA GLY A 129 8.16 8.90 0.95
C GLY A 129 8.92 9.47 -0.25
N ILE A 130 10.24 9.32 -0.24
CA ILE A 130 11.10 9.78 -1.35
C ILE A 130 10.86 8.90 -2.58
N PHE A 131 10.42 9.54 -3.66
CA PHE A 131 10.16 8.85 -4.92
C PHE A 131 11.44 8.64 -5.74
N ILE A 132 11.46 7.57 -6.53
CA ILE A 132 12.64 7.12 -7.30
C ILE A 132 13.11 8.16 -8.34
N ASP A 133 12.23 9.08 -8.76
CA ASP A 133 12.61 10.18 -9.65
C ASP A 133 13.53 11.24 -8.98
N GLY A 134 13.69 11.18 -7.66
CA GLY A 134 14.49 12.12 -6.86
C GLY A 134 13.94 13.56 -6.82
N ARG A 135 12.71 13.79 -7.30
CA ARG A 135 12.15 15.14 -7.53
C ARG A 135 10.74 15.31 -7.00
N SER A 136 9.96 14.23 -6.90
CA SER A 136 8.54 14.28 -6.55
C SER A 136 8.24 13.89 -5.11
N GLY A 137 9.23 13.46 -4.31
CA GLY A 137 9.02 13.10 -2.89
C GLY A 137 8.33 14.19 -2.05
N ARG A 138 8.45 15.47 -2.45
CA ARG A 138 7.75 16.59 -1.81
C ARG A 138 6.22 16.49 -1.85
N PHE A 139 5.65 15.73 -2.78
CA PHE A 139 4.20 15.49 -2.92
C PHE A 139 3.74 14.25 -2.16
N CYS A 140 4.68 13.37 -1.77
CA CYS A 140 4.44 12.05 -1.20
C CYS A 140 4.66 12.00 0.31
N ARG A 141 4.71 13.15 0.99
CA ARG A 141 4.87 13.23 2.45
C ARG A 141 3.59 12.72 3.13
N PRO A 142 3.68 11.82 4.13
CA PRO A 142 2.52 11.12 4.68
C PRO A 142 1.38 12.03 5.18
N THR A 143 1.73 13.16 5.80
CA THR A 143 0.76 14.14 6.33
C THR A 143 -0.19 14.69 5.27
N TYR A 144 0.18 14.73 3.98
CA TYR A 144 -0.75 15.19 2.96
C TYR A 144 -1.91 14.23 2.70
N PHE A 145 -1.75 12.93 3.00
CA PHE A 145 -2.81 11.95 2.79
C PHE A 145 -3.93 12.05 3.83
N GLU A 146 -3.80 12.88 4.87
CA GLU A 146 -4.91 13.20 5.79
C GLU A 146 -6.15 13.73 5.06
N ALA A 147 -5.97 14.32 3.87
CA ALA A 147 -7.08 14.72 3.00
C ALA A 147 -8.04 13.57 2.64
N LEU A 148 -7.60 12.30 2.71
CA LEU A 148 -8.49 11.16 2.49
C LEU A 148 -9.49 10.95 3.64
N ARG A 149 -9.31 11.61 4.80
CA ARG A 149 -10.29 11.56 5.89
C ARG A 149 -11.64 12.17 5.52
N ASP A 150 -11.68 13.04 4.52
CA ASP A 150 -12.93 13.56 3.93
C ASP A 150 -13.67 12.49 3.09
N HIS A 151 -13.02 11.34 2.86
CA HIS A 151 -13.45 10.21 2.03
C HIS A 151 -13.38 8.89 2.84
N PRO A 152 -14.15 8.78 3.94
CA PRO A 152 -13.93 7.77 4.99
C PRO A 152 -14.23 6.32 4.57
N ARG A 153 -14.88 6.09 3.43
CA ARG A 153 -15.14 4.73 2.91
C ARG A 153 -13.96 4.16 2.12
N THR A 154 -13.00 5.00 1.75
CA THR A 154 -11.75 4.54 1.14
C THR A 154 -10.95 3.69 2.12
N ARG A 155 -10.16 2.74 1.62
CA ARG A 155 -9.22 1.95 2.43
C ARG A 155 -7.81 2.22 1.92
N VAL A 156 -7.04 2.98 2.68
CA VAL A 156 -5.79 3.58 2.25
C VAL A 156 -4.58 2.82 2.79
N THR A 157 -3.66 2.48 1.90
CA THR A 157 -2.33 1.99 2.24
C THR A 157 -1.28 2.98 1.78
N LEU A 158 -0.37 3.36 2.68
CA LEU A 158 0.80 4.17 2.36
C LEU A 158 2.03 3.26 2.22
N ALA A 159 2.66 3.29 1.06
CA ALA A 159 3.80 2.44 0.75
C ALA A 159 5.09 2.86 1.47
N HIS A 160 6.04 1.94 1.52
CA HIS A 160 7.44 2.18 1.92
C HIS A 160 7.60 2.78 3.31
N MET A 161 6.65 2.51 4.21
CA MET A 161 6.63 3.07 5.56
C MET A 161 6.76 4.60 5.60
N GLY A 162 6.47 5.30 4.48
CA GLY A 162 6.61 6.75 4.34
C GLY A 162 8.04 7.30 4.42
N TRP A 163 9.07 6.48 4.19
CA TRP A 163 10.48 6.86 4.38
C TRP A 163 10.88 8.17 3.64
N PRO A 164 11.55 9.14 4.31
CA PRO A 164 12.06 9.12 5.69
C PRO A 164 11.09 9.67 6.75
N TRP A 165 9.89 10.08 6.36
CA TRP A 165 8.87 10.60 7.28
C TRP A 165 8.09 9.47 7.96
N THR A 166 8.80 8.46 8.47
CA THR A 166 8.21 7.26 9.07
C THR A 166 7.33 7.60 10.27
N ASP A 167 7.74 8.59 11.06
CA ASP A 167 6.98 9.04 12.23
C ASP A 167 5.66 9.73 11.81
N GLU A 168 5.63 10.41 10.65
CA GLU A 168 4.39 10.97 10.12
C GLU A 168 3.47 9.89 9.58
N ALA A 169 4.00 8.89 8.86
CA ALA A 169 3.21 7.75 8.39
C ALA A 169 2.57 6.99 9.55
N LEU A 170 3.36 6.78 10.61
CA LEU A 170 2.90 6.20 11.87
C LEU A 170 1.82 7.07 12.52
N ALA A 171 2.02 8.38 12.63
CA ALA A 171 1.04 9.29 13.23
C ALA A 171 -0.28 9.31 12.45
N VAL A 172 -0.24 9.36 11.12
CA VAL A 172 -1.43 9.34 10.25
C VAL A 172 -2.22 8.04 10.46
N ALA A 173 -1.54 6.88 10.47
CA ALA A 173 -2.21 5.59 10.69
C ALA A 173 -2.72 5.41 12.14
N LEU A 174 -2.07 6.04 13.11
CA LEU A 174 -2.39 5.91 14.54
C LEU A 174 -3.74 6.55 14.92
N ILE A 175 -4.17 7.62 14.23
CA ILE A 175 -5.39 8.36 14.60
C ILE A 175 -6.63 7.45 14.67
N ASP A 176 -6.78 6.50 13.75
CA ASP A 176 -7.92 5.59 13.74
C ASP A 176 -7.91 4.72 15.01
N ARG A 177 -6.72 4.33 15.48
CA ARG A 177 -6.54 3.56 16.72
C ARG A 177 -6.83 4.39 17.96
N ILE A 178 -6.44 5.67 17.98
CA ILE A 178 -6.79 6.62 19.05
C ILE A 178 -8.31 6.74 19.19
N HIS A 179 -9.04 6.70 18.07
CA HIS A 179 -10.50 6.71 18.05
C HIS A 179 -11.15 5.34 18.28
N GLY A 180 -10.37 4.31 18.63
CA GLY A 180 -10.88 2.96 18.93
C GLY A 180 -11.32 2.16 17.70
N VAL A 181 -10.99 2.59 16.48
CA VAL A 181 -11.34 1.86 15.25
C VAL A 181 -10.54 0.55 15.17
N PRO A 182 -11.20 -0.61 15.04
CA PRO A 182 -10.50 -1.90 14.90
C PRO A 182 -9.60 -1.93 13.66
N HIS A 183 -8.50 -2.69 13.70
CA HIS A 183 -7.53 -2.79 12.59
C HIS A 183 -8.16 -3.08 11.23
N ALA A 184 -9.08 -4.04 11.17
CA ALA A 184 -9.76 -4.42 9.93
C ALA A 184 -10.64 -3.30 9.34
N GLN A 185 -11.05 -2.32 10.16
CA GLN A 185 -11.89 -1.19 9.78
C GLN A 185 -11.11 0.12 9.66
N ALA A 186 -9.82 0.15 10.06
CA ALA A 186 -9.00 1.34 9.96
C ALA A 186 -8.91 1.79 8.49
N GLN A 187 -9.02 3.09 8.29
CA GLN A 187 -8.89 3.69 6.97
C GLN A 187 -7.43 3.57 6.51
N PHE A 188 -6.48 3.90 7.39
CA PHE A 188 -5.05 3.91 7.07
C PHE A 188 -4.29 2.70 7.59
N ARG A 189 -3.42 2.17 6.73
CA ARG A 189 -2.42 1.14 7.05
C ARG A 189 -1.14 1.39 6.26
N LEU A 190 -0.08 0.68 6.61
CA LEU A 190 1.25 0.86 6.02
C LEU A 190 1.69 -0.41 5.30
N ASP A 191 2.17 -0.23 4.09
CA ASP A 191 2.90 -1.25 3.35
C ASP A 191 4.40 -1.13 3.70
N ILE A 192 5.02 -2.27 3.98
CA ILE A 192 6.41 -2.36 4.46
C ILE A 192 7.42 -2.61 3.33
N SER A 193 6.99 -2.51 2.07
CA SER A 193 7.80 -2.83 0.88
C SER A 193 8.94 -1.82 0.68
N PHE A 194 10.15 -2.32 0.40
CA PHE A 194 11.45 -1.62 0.34
C PHE A 194 11.82 -0.79 1.59
N GLY A 195 10.99 0.20 1.93
CA GLY A 195 11.03 0.91 3.20
C GLY A 195 12.29 1.74 3.40
N PRO A 196 12.65 1.97 4.68
CA PRO A 196 13.95 2.51 5.05
C PRO A 196 15.11 1.67 4.49
N PRO A 197 16.29 2.26 4.29
CA PRO A 197 17.49 1.50 3.96
C PRO A 197 17.86 0.54 5.11
N PRO A 198 18.61 -0.54 4.85
CA PRO A 198 18.81 -1.65 5.80
C PRO A 198 19.17 -1.25 7.25
N PRO A 199 20.05 -0.25 7.51
CA PRO A 199 20.38 0.16 8.88
C PRO A 199 19.19 0.67 9.70
N TYR A 200 18.14 1.16 9.06
CA TYR A 200 16.96 1.75 9.71
C TYR A 200 15.78 0.79 9.79
N ARG A 201 15.76 -0.30 9.01
CA ARG A 201 14.56 -1.16 8.86
C ARG A 201 14.11 -1.76 10.18
N LEU A 202 15.03 -2.34 10.95
CA LEU A 202 14.71 -2.97 12.23
C LEU A 202 14.13 -1.96 13.22
N GLU A 203 14.75 -0.79 13.31
CA GLU A 203 14.32 0.29 14.20
C GLU A 203 12.92 0.81 13.81
N VAL A 204 12.71 1.12 12.54
CA VAL A 204 11.44 1.65 12.05
C VAL A 204 10.32 0.63 12.19
N LEU A 205 10.56 -0.63 11.79
CA LEU A 205 9.56 -1.69 11.91
C LEU A 205 9.21 -1.95 13.38
N SER A 206 10.21 -1.97 14.27
CA SER A 206 10.01 -2.11 15.71
C SER A 206 9.10 -1.02 16.28
N ARG A 207 9.35 0.25 15.94
CA ARG A 207 8.50 1.37 16.36
C ARG A 207 7.08 1.26 15.81
N MET A 208 6.93 0.93 14.53
CA MET A 208 5.62 0.78 13.90
C MET A 208 4.81 -0.35 14.54
N LEU A 209 5.43 -1.49 14.84
CA LEU A 209 4.78 -2.58 15.56
C LEU A 209 4.41 -2.20 16.98
N ALA A 210 5.28 -1.50 17.70
CA ALA A 210 5.00 -1.08 19.07
C ALA A 210 3.82 -0.09 19.17
N VAL A 211 3.64 0.78 18.15
CA VAL A 211 2.61 1.81 18.16
C VAL A 211 1.32 1.37 17.48
N LEU A 212 1.43 0.73 16.31
CA LEU A 212 0.28 0.35 15.50
C LEU A 212 -0.09 -1.12 15.67
N GLY A 213 0.87 -2.00 15.97
CA GLY A 213 0.65 -3.44 15.92
C GLY A 213 0.59 -3.99 14.48
N ALA A 214 0.66 -5.32 14.36
CA ALA A 214 0.73 -6.01 13.07
C ALA A 214 -0.52 -5.80 12.20
N GLY A 215 -1.69 -5.55 12.80
CA GLY A 215 -2.97 -5.34 12.11
C GLY A 215 -3.02 -4.11 11.19
N SER A 216 -2.03 -3.24 11.27
CA SER A 216 -1.91 -2.05 10.41
C SER A 216 -0.71 -2.12 9.47
N LEU A 217 0.01 -3.24 9.43
CA LEU A 217 1.17 -3.44 8.56
C LEU A 217 0.90 -4.60 7.59
N GLN A 218 1.21 -4.40 6.31
CA GLN A 218 1.07 -5.44 5.28
C GLN A 218 2.35 -5.61 4.48
N PHE A 219 2.63 -6.86 4.11
CA PHE A 219 3.71 -7.19 3.19
C PHE A 219 3.42 -6.74 1.77
N GLY A 220 4.45 -6.22 1.11
CA GLY A 220 4.54 -6.05 -0.32
C GLY A 220 6.02 -6.17 -0.72
N SER A 221 6.31 -6.71 -1.90
CA SER A 221 7.70 -6.88 -2.35
C SER A 221 8.27 -5.63 -3.03
N ASP A 222 7.41 -4.82 -3.68
CA ASP A 222 7.81 -3.75 -4.59
C ASP A 222 8.67 -4.26 -5.76
N CYS A 223 8.49 -5.53 -6.15
CA CYS A 223 9.16 -6.11 -7.31
C CYS A 223 8.51 -5.66 -8.63
N PHE A 224 9.32 -5.61 -9.69
CA PHE A 224 8.89 -5.25 -11.05
C PHE A 224 8.84 -6.49 -11.94
N LEU A 225 7.67 -6.79 -12.48
CA LEU A 225 7.41 -7.92 -13.36
C LEU A 225 7.77 -7.61 -14.82
N PRO A 226 8.26 -8.59 -15.60
CA PRO A 226 8.58 -9.95 -15.18
C PRO A 226 9.86 -10.00 -14.34
N CYS A 227 9.80 -10.70 -13.21
CA CYS A 227 10.93 -11.05 -12.35
C CYS A 227 10.85 -12.53 -11.98
N SER A 228 11.94 -13.09 -11.48
CA SER A 228 11.98 -14.48 -11.00
C SER A 228 11.29 -14.63 -9.64
N GLY A 229 10.79 -15.83 -9.33
CA GLY A 229 10.29 -16.11 -7.97
C GLY A 229 11.39 -15.96 -6.90
N ALA A 230 12.67 -16.13 -7.27
CA ALA A 230 13.80 -15.91 -6.37
C ALA A 230 13.91 -14.47 -5.89
N GLU A 231 13.63 -13.49 -6.76
CA GLU A 231 13.65 -12.07 -6.38
C GLU A 231 12.55 -11.76 -5.36
N VAL A 232 11.34 -12.27 -5.55
CA VAL A 232 10.24 -12.08 -4.58
C VAL A 232 10.56 -12.79 -3.25
N ARG A 233 11.10 -14.02 -3.28
CA ARG A 233 11.55 -14.73 -2.07
C ARG A 233 12.62 -13.99 -1.30
N GLU A 234 13.52 -13.29 -1.97
CA GLU A 234 14.52 -12.46 -1.30
C GLU A 234 13.85 -11.36 -0.45
N ARG A 235 12.79 -10.71 -0.94
CA ARG A 235 12.06 -9.66 -0.20
C ARG A 235 11.28 -10.26 0.97
N LEU A 236 10.67 -11.42 0.76
CA LEU A 236 10.05 -12.20 1.83
C LEU A 236 11.07 -12.53 2.93
N GLN A 237 12.26 -13.00 2.55
CA GLN A 237 13.31 -13.34 3.50
C GLN A 237 13.78 -12.12 4.31
N TRP A 238 13.96 -10.96 3.67
CA TRP A 238 14.32 -9.74 4.39
C TRP A 238 13.31 -9.40 5.48
N VAL A 239 12.02 -9.53 5.20
CA VAL A 239 10.95 -9.26 6.17
C VAL A 239 10.90 -10.36 7.24
N ALA A 240 11.08 -11.63 6.86
CA ALA A 240 11.15 -12.75 7.81
C ALA A 240 12.30 -12.57 8.82
N ASP A 241 13.50 -12.22 8.35
CA ASP A 241 14.67 -11.99 9.19
C ASP A 241 14.46 -10.85 10.20
N LEU A 242 13.75 -9.79 9.79
CA LEU A 242 13.37 -8.70 10.70
C LEU A 242 12.37 -9.17 11.75
N MET A 243 11.37 -9.96 11.37
CA MET A 243 10.38 -10.51 12.30
C MET A 243 10.99 -11.54 13.26
N ASP A 244 12.00 -12.28 12.84
CA ASP A 244 12.80 -13.17 13.69
C ASP A 244 13.61 -12.37 14.72
N GLN A 245 14.31 -11.31 14.28
CA GLN A 245 15.06 -10.42 15.18
C GLN A 245 14.18 -9.73 16.22
N LEU A 246 12.95 -9.39 15.85
CA LEU A 246 11.95 -8.78 16.73
C LEU A 246 11.14 -9.82 17.52
N ALA A 247 11.40 -11.12 17.33
CA ALA A 247 10.72 -12.23 17.99
C ALA A 247 9.17 -12.18 17.87
N LEU A 248 8.64 -11.80 16.70
CA LEU A 248 7.20 -11.72 16.48
C LEU A 248 6.54 -13.10 16.58
N GLY A 249 5.43 -13.15 17.32
CA GLY A 249 4.58 -14.34 17.41
C GLY A 249 3.88 -14.67 16.10
N GLU A 250 3.42 -15.91 15.96
CA GLU A 250 2.81 -16.38 14.70
C GLU A 250 1.56 -15.60 14.29
N ALA A 251 0.77 -15.12 15.25
CA ALA A 251 -0.43 -14.35 14.96
C ALA A 251 -0.09 -13.02 14.25
N ASP A 252 0.90 -12.29 14.75
CA ASP A 252 1.37 -11.05 14.15
C ASP A 252 2.01 -11.28 12.78
N ARG A 253 2.78 -12.37 12.64
CA ARG A 253 3.35 -12.76 11.33
C ARG A 253 2.25 -13.05 10.31
N ARG A 254 1.23 -13.84 10.68
CA ARG A 254 0.08 -14.11 9.79
C ARG A 254 -0.63 -12.83 9.38
N GLN A 255 -0.77 -11.89 10.31
CA GLN A 255 -1.38 -10.61 10.05
C GLN A 255 -0.59 -9.78 9.02
N ILE A 256 0.74 -9.70 9.15
CA ILE A 256 1.62 -8.99 8.20
C ILE A 256 1.63 -9.69 6.83
N TRP A 257 1.70 -11.02 6.82
CA TRP A 257 1.79 -11.79 5.58
C TRP A 257 0.52 -11.77 4.74
N SER A 258 -0.65 -11.72 5.36
CA SER A 258 -1.91 -11.79 4.61
C SER A 258 -3.07 -11.07 5.26
N GLY A 259 -3.25 -11.16 6.59
CA GLY A 259 -4.44 -10.65 7.26
C GLY A 259 -4.72 -9.16 6.99
N THR A 260 -3.69 -8.32 7.04
CA THR A 260 -3.84 -6.86 6.87
C THR A 260 -4.19 -6.51 5.42
N ALA A 261 -3.53 -7.15 4.45
CA ALA A 261 -3.82 -6.97 3.03
C ALA A 261 -5.20 -7.55 2.65
N ALA A 262 -5.60 -8.68 3.23
CA ALA A 262 -6.93 -9.26 3.00
C ALA A 262 -8.05 -8.33 3.47
N ALA A 263 -7.92 -7.76 4.68
CA ALA A 263 -8.86 -6.77 5.19
C ALA A 263 -8.91 -5.50 4.31
N TRP A 264 -7.74 -5.01 3.88
CA TRP A 264 -7.65 -3.88 2.95
C TRP A 264 -8.37 -4.12 1.63
N LEU A 265 -8.24 -5.32 1.07
CA LEU A 265 -8.83 -5.69 -0.21
C LEU A 265 -10.31 -6.11 -0.09
N GLY A 266 -10.81 -6.25 1.14
CA GLY A 266 -12.15 -6.79 1.40
C GLY A 266 -12.28 -8.25 0.99
N LEU A 267 -11.19 -9.02 1.08
CA LEU A 267 -11.23 -10.46 0.85
C LEU A 267 -11.82 -11.12 2.11
N ALA A 268 -12.79 -12.02 1.92
CA ALA A 268 -13.25 -12.85 3.02
C ALA A 268 -12.09 -13.68 3.56
N GLU A 269 -11.95 -13.79 4.88
CA GLU A 269 -11.11 -14.85 5.45
C GLU A 269 -11.63 -16.17 4.89
N SER A 270 -10.82 -16.85 4.09
CA SER A 270 -11.18 -18.13 3.50
C SER A 270 -11.28 -19.18 4.61
N ALA A 271 -12.45 -19.29 5.24
CA ALA A 271 -12.95 -20.61 5.58
C ALA A 271 -13.07 -21.38 4.24
N HIS A 272 -12.60 -22.63 4.22
CA HIS A 272 -12.55 -23.54 3.08
C HIS A 272 -13.59 -23.36 1.94
N PRO A 273 -13.23 -23.70 0.68
CA PRO A 273 -14.00 -23.30 -0.49
C PRO A 273 -15.34 -24.04 -0.55
N ALA A 274 -16.43 -23.33 -0.28
CA ALA A 274 -17.73 -23.44 -0.96
C ALA A 274 -18.80 -22.72 -0.14
N THR A 275 -18.98 -21.41 -0.32
CA THR A 275 -20.34 -20.83 -0.29
C THR A 275 -20.35 -19.44 -0.92
N SER A 276 -21.36 -19.22 -1.77
CA SER A 276 -21.65 -17.99 -2.48
C SER A 276 -21.80 -16.78 -1.56
N LEU A 277 -21.17 -15.67 -1.94
CA LEU A 277 -21.19 -14.38 -1.25
C LEU A 277 -22.59 -13.75 -1.29
N GLN A 278 -23.08 -13.29 -0.14
CA GLN A 278 -24.18 -12.32 -0.06
C GLN A 278 -23.66 -10.94 0.40
N PRO A 279 -24.33 -9.83 0.04
CA PRO A 279 -23.86 -8.49 0.37
C PRO A 279 -23.92 -8.20 1.88
N LEU A 280 -22.88 -7.56 2.40
CA LEU A 280 -22.81 -7.08 3.78
C LEU A 280 -23.78 -5.91 4.01
N GLN A 281 -24.50 -5.94 5.13
CA GLN A 281 -25.39 -4.87 5.55
C GLN A 281 -24.61 -3.62 6.04
N PRO A 282 -25.20 -2.41 5.93
CA PRO A 282 -24.54 -1.17 6.36
C PRO A 282 -24.32 -1.11 7.88
N LEU A 283 -23.14 -0.63 8.28
CA LEU A 283 -22.76 -0.41 9.68
C LEU A 283 -23.50 0.79 10.29
N GLN A 284 -23.85 0.67 11.58
CA GLN A 284 -24.46 1.74 12.36
C GLN A 284 -23.44 2.82 12.77
N PRO A 285 -23.86 4.09 12.97
CA PRO A 285 -22.94 5.17 13.34
C PRO A 285 -22.38 5.03 14.76
N LEU A 286 -21.09 5.34 14.91
CA LEU A 286 -20.37 5.35 16.20
C LEU A 286 -20.77 6.57 17.06
N GLN A 287 -20.82 6.36 18.38
CA GLN A 287 -21.06 7.41 19.38
C GLN A 287 -19.80 8.27 19.63
N PRO A 288 -19.94 9.56 20.02
CA PRO A 288 -18.81 10.45 20.20
C PRO A 288 -18.00 10.16 21.47
N LEU A 289 -16.67 10.27 21.37
CA LEU A 289 -15.70 10.06 22.43
C LEU A 289 -15.54 11.29 23.35
N GLN A 290 -15.22 11.05 24.62
CA GLN A 290 -14.95 12.07 25.65
C GLN A 290 -13.56 12.71 25.52
N PRO A 291 -13.36 13.96 26.00
CA PRO A 291 -12.12 14.71 25.78
C PRO A 291 -10.93 14.25 26.64
N PRO A 292 -9.68 14.49 26.18
CA PRO A 292 -8.46 14.02 26.84
C PRO A 292 -7.99 14.91 28.02
N LEU A 293 -7.21 14.32 28.92
CA LEU A 293 -6.57 14.94 30.09
C LEU A 293 -5.20 15.58 29.74
N PRO A 294 -4.72 16.57 30.54
CA PRO A 294 -3.57 17.42 30.20
C PRO A 294 -2.19 16.78 30.50
N PRO A 295 -1.08 17.33 29.94
CA PRO A 295 0.24 16.68 29.91
C PRO A 295 1.14 17.01 31.12
N HIS A 296 2.05 16.08 31.45
CA HIS A 296 3.14 16.29 32.41
C HIS A 296 4.53 16.32 31.72
N HIS A 297 5.47 16.96 32.43
CA HIS A 297 6.79 17.53 32.08
C HIS A 297 7.88 16.63 31.43
N PRO A 298 9.00 17.23 30.92
CA PRO A 298 9.90 16.64 29.94
C PRO A 298 11.10 15.88 30.54
N LEU A 299 11.69 14.99 29.74
CA LEU A 299 13.00 14.37 30.02
C LEU A 299 14.04 14.84 29.00
N ARG A 300 15.21 15.24 29.51
CA ARG A 300 16.47 15.43 28.77
C ARG A 300 17.30 14.14 28.88
N SER A 301 17.98 13.74 27.81
CA SER A 301 19.44 13.53 27.82
C SER A 301 19.98 13.23 26.42
N SER A 302 21.23 13.63 26.23
CA SER A 302 22.04 13.58 25.01
C SER A 302 22.99 12.37 25.04
N VAL A 303 23.24 11.74 23.88
CA VAL A 303 24.35 10.78 23.67
C VAL A 303 25.04 11.11 22.32
N PRO A 304 26.39 11.02 22.20
CA PRO A 304 27.13 11.49 21.04
C PRO A 304 27.17 10.46 19.89
N LEU A 305 27.28 10.97 18.66
CA LEU A 305 27.47 10.20 17.42
C LEU A 305 28.97 10.03 17.14
N GLU A 306 29.44 8.79 17.04
CA GLU A 306 30.74 8.47 16.42
C GLU A 306 30.58 8.14 14.93
N ALA A 307 31.48 8.68 14.12
CA ALA A 307 31.48 8.57 12.66
C ALA A 307 32.21 7.29 12.20
N GLY A 308 31.47 6.39 11.56
CA GLY A 308 32.01 5.23 10.86
C GLY A 308 32.12 5.49 9.35
N ASP A 309 33.35 5.42 8.84
CA ASP A 309 33.70 5.50 7.42
C ASP A 309 33.28 4.20 6.70
N GLY A 310 32.27 4.29 5.84
CA GLY A 310 31.63 3.14 5.20
C GLY A 310 31.22 3.45 3.77
N ARG A 311 32.09 3.08 2.83
CA ARG A 311 31.94 3.26 1.38
C ARG A 311 30.60 2.73 0.87
N TRP A 312 29.75 3.64 0.42
CA TRP A 312 28.52 3.35 -0.32
C TRP A 312 28.84 2.80 -1.71
N ARG A 313 28.25 1.64 -2.05
CA ARG A 313 28.12 1.17 -3.44
C ARG A 313 26.63 1.14 -3.79
N PRO A 314 26.19 1.78 -4.88
CA PRO A 314 24.80 1.75 -5.30
C PRO A 314 24.47 0.39 -5.92
N VAL A 315 23.35 -0.20 -5.51
CA VAL A 315 22.72 -1.33 -6.20
C VAL A 315 21.41 -0.78 -6.79
N CYS A 316 21.42 -0.59 -8.12
CA CYS A 316 20.35 -0.35 -9.12
C CYS A 316 19.12 0.47 -8.70
N CYS A 317 18.90 1.69 -9.23
CA CYS A 317 18.45 2.05 -10.60
C CYS A 317 16.98 1.68 -10.86
#